data_AF-A0A7V1RF29-F1
#
_entry.id   AF-A0A7V1RF29-F1
#
_cell.length_a   1.000
_cell.length_b   1.000
_cell.length_c   1.000
_cell.angle_alpha   90.00
_cell.angle_beta   90.00
_cell.angle_gamma   90.00
#
_symmetry.space_group_name_H-M   'P 1'
#
loop_
_entity.id
_entity.type
_entity.pdbx_description
1 polymer ?
#
loop_
_entity_poly.entity_id
_entity_poly.type
_entity_poly.pdbx_seq_one_letter_code
_entity_poly.pdbx_strand_id
1 'polypeptide(L)'
;MLRIRPFALAALMLAALLPAVPAAGLLLPLPMQAAASGLDDPIARIRDEGLNRSQVMQHLVQLTDVIGPRLTGSPGLKRANDWTRDKLSEWGLEARLEAWGPFGRGWSLERFSAQVVEPQCIPLIGFPKAWSPATRGTLVADVVHLDARDEKDLEKFRGRLKGAIVLSGGIRELQARFEPQARRLTDERLKEMGTLSSPAGTRRGRPQGFPADFRARFEFAAKRSAFLLSEGAAAIVEPSSNGDGGTLFVQSAAVPPLKNGRRVPAWSKEAPKTVPQIVLAAEHFNRLVRMVQAGEKPRMALE
;
A
#
# COMPACT_ATOMS: atom_id res chain seq x y z
N MET A 1 61.75 26.83 -43.79
CA MET A 1 60.91 27.97 -44.23
C MET A 1 60.17 28.50 -43.01
N LEU A 2 60.67 29.60 -42.42
CA LEU A 2 60.03 30.93 -42.38
C LEU A 2 58.74 30.96 -41.51
N ARG A 3 58.52 31.89 -40.58
CA ARG A 3 59.31 32.97 -39.95
C ARG A 3 58.35 33.62 -38.91
N ILE A 4 58.86 33.81 -37.68
CA ILE A 4 58.87 35.09 -36.93
C ILE A 4 57.59 35.63 -36.24
N ARG A 5 57.83 35.96 -34.96
CA ARG A 5 57.07 36.77 -33.97
C ARG A 5 56.87 38.24 -34.39
N PRO A 6 56.08 38.99 -33.63
CA PRO A 6 56.45 40.36 -33.28
C PRO A 6 56.69 40.56 -31.78
N PHE A 7 57.87 41.10 -31.47
CA PHE A 7 58.15 42.09 -30.42
C PHE A 7 57.56 43.45 -30.89
N ALA A 8 57.30 44.52 -30.13
CA ALA A 8 57.62 45.00 -28.78
C ALA A 8 56.63 46.15 -28.49
N LEU A 9 56.53 46.64 -27.24
CA LEU A 9 56.78 48.05 -26.96
C LEU A 9 57.05 48.26 -25.46
N ALA A 10 58.09 49.07 -25.20
CA ALA A 10 58.61 49.43 -23.90
C ALA A 10 58.32 50.91 -23.60
N ALA A 11 58.13 51.26 -22.32
CA ALA A 11 58.49 52.56 -21.71
C ALA A 11 58.28 52.43 -20.19
N LEU A 12 59.30 52.41 -19.33
CA LEU A 12 60.21 53.46 -18.79
C LEU A 12 59.70 54.16 -17.50
N MET A 13 60.45 53.94 -16.41
CA MET A 13 60.74 54.80 -15.23
C MET A 13 59.59 55.12 -14.23
N LEU A 14 59.79 55.22 -12.90
CA LEU A 14 60.97 55.48 -12.05
C LEU A 14 60.71 55.08 -10.57
N ALA A 15 61.80 54.71 -9.87
CA ALA A 15 62.07 54.85 -8.41
C ALA A 15 61.27 54.05 -7.36
N ALA A 16 61.92 53.07 -6.72
CA ALA A 16 62.63 53.24 -5.44
C ALA A 16 63.07 51.86 -4.87
N LEU A 17 64.36 51.69 -4.58
CA LEU A 17 64.90 50.51 -3.90
C LEU A 17 64.67 50.61 -2.37
N LEU A 18 64.03 49.59 -1.81
CA LEU A 18 64.16 49.13 -0.42
C LEU A 18 64.16 47.58 -0.45
N PRO A 19 65.11 46.88 0.20
CA PRO A 19 65.10 45.42 0.20
C PRO A 19 64.06 44.92 1.20
N ALA A 20 62.88 44.53 0.74
CA ALA A 20 61.91 43.82 1.55
C ALA A 20 62.24 42.32 1.56
N VAL A 21 62.64 41.83 2.73
CA VAL A 21 62.83 40.42 3.08
C VAL A 21 61.58 39.62 2.64
N PRO A 22 61.71 38.48 1.93
CA PRO A 22 60.54 37.67 1.63
C PRO A 22 60.05 37.04 2.94
N ALA A 23 58.95 37.58 3.48
CA ALA A 23 58.15 36.89 4.48
C ALA A 23 57.53 35.66 3.79
N ALA A 24 58.26 34.55 3.82
CA ALA A 24 57.70 33.23 3.58
C ALA A 24 56.65 32.98 4.67
N GLY A 25 55.40 33.32 4.38
CA GLY A 25 54.27 33.00 5.22
C GLY A 25 54.17 31.48 5.34
N LEU A 26 54.63 30.94 6.47
CA LEU A 26 54.23 29.61 6.92
C LEU A 26 52.70 29.65 7.08
N LEU A 27 51.98 29.16 6.08
CA LEU A 27 50.63 28.63 6.27
C LEU A 27 50.77 27.39 7.15
N LEU A 28 50.79 27.59 8.46
CA LEU A 28 50.59 26.51 9.41
C LEU A 28 49.18 25.94 9.12
N PRO A 29 49.04 24.65 8.80
CA PRO A 29 47.72 24.05 8.76
C PRO A 29 47.14 24.18 10.18
N LEU A 30 46.10 25.00 10.33
CA LEU A 30 45.28 24.94 11.53
C LEU A 30 44.85 23.49 11.67
N PRO A 31 45.11 22.82 12.81
CA PRO A 31 44.55 21.51 13.02
C PRO A 31 43.05 21.68 12.94
N MET A 32 42.43 21.09 11.92
CA MET A 32 40.99 20.88 11.92
C MET A 32 40.77 19.93 13.10
N GLN A 33 40.47 20.52 14.26
CA GLN A 33 40.03 19.77 15.42
C GLN A 33 38.69 19.16 14.97
N ALA A 34 38.74 17.97 14.37
CA ALA A 34 37.62 17.07 14.42
C ALA A 34 37.33 16.97 15.92
N ALA A 35 36.23 17.58 16.35
CA ALA A 35 35.78 17.44 17.72
C ALA A 35 35.64 15.93 17.94
N ALA A 36 36.62 15.35 18.64
CA ALA A 36 36.49 14.02 19.17
C ALA A 36 35.39 14.14 20.21
N SER A 37 34.16 13.89 19.79
CA SER A 37 33.05 13.77 20.72
C SER A 37 33.33 12.54 21.58
N GLY A 38 33.85 12.79 22.78
CA GLY A 38 33.89 11.79 23.83
C GLY A 38 32.47 11.26 24.09
N LEU A 39 32.37 10.13 24.80
CA LEU A 39 31.10 9.49 25.16
C LEU A 39 30.12 10.39 25.94
N ASP A 40 30.53 11.60 26.34
CA ASP A 40 29.70 12.63 26.97
C ASP A 40 28.87 13.48 25.97
N ASP A 41 29.12 13.36 24.65
CA ASP A 41 28.29 14.00 23.64
C ASP A 41 26.90 13.33 23.58
N PRO A 42 25.78 14.05 23.85
CA PRO A 42 24.44 13.50 23.74
C PRO A 42 24.15 12.87 22.36
N ILE A 43 24.74 13.40 21.29
CA ILE A 43 24.58 12.85 19.94
C ILE A 43 25.30 11.50 19.80
N ALA A 44 26.51 11.38 20.35
CA ALA A 44 27.24 10.12 20.38
C ALA A 44 26.46 9.05 21.16
N ARG A 45 25.87 9.41 22.31
CA ARG A 45 25.04 8.52 23.12
C ARG A 45 23.77 8.05 22.39
N ILE A 46 23.08 8.96 21.69
CA ILE A 46 21.90 8.61 20.88
C ILE A 46 22.28 7.66 19.73
N ARG A 47 23.42 7.91 19.06
CA ARG A 47 23.91 7.03 17.99
C ARG A 47 24.25 5.64 18.52
N ASP A 48 24.95 5.58 19.63
CA ASP A 48 25.32 4.33 20.29
C ASP A 48 24.08 3.54 20.74
N GLU A 49 23.05 4.21 21.27
CA GLU A 49 21.76 3.58 21.56
C GLU A 49 21.11 3.00 20.29
N GLY A 50 21.05 3.78 19.21
CA GLY A 50 20.42 3.38 17.96
C GLY A 50 21.18 2.30 17.16
N LEU A 51 22.50 2.20 17.32
CA LEU A 51 23.34 1.27 16.56
C LEU A 51 23.71 0.01 17.35
N ASN A 52 24.02 0.15 18.64
CA ASN A 52 24.57 -0.94 19.45
C ASN A 52 23.58 -1.48 20.50
N ARG A 53 22.56 -0.70 20.89
CA ARG A 53 21.54 -1.10 21.89
C ARG A 53 20.10 -1.04 21.38
N SER A 54 19.93 -1.06 20.06
CA SER A 54 18.62 -0.89 19.44
C SER A 54 17.64 -2.00 19.81
N GLN A 55 16.48 -1.60 20.33
CA GLN A 55 15.34 -2.51 20.58
C GLN A 55 14.37 -2.57 19.40
N VAL A 56 14.67 -1.91 18.27
CA VAL A 56 13.73 -1.74 17.14
C VAL A 56 13.19 -3.07 16.62
N MET A 57 14.03 -4.09 16.48
CA MET A 57 13.60 -5.39 15.97
C MET A 57 12.72 -6.15 16.95
N GLN A 58 12.99 -6.01 18.26
CA GLN A 58 12.15 -6.62 19.31
C GLN A 58 10.75 -5.99 19.31
N HIS A 59 10.68 -4.66 19.20
CA HIS A 59 9.40 -3.95 19.10
C HIS A 59 8.67 -4.25 17.80
N LEU A 60 9.41 -4.38 16.69
CA LEU A 60 8.83 -4.76 15.41
C LEU A 60 8.17 -6.13 15.54
N VAL A 61 8.87 -7.16 16.02
CA VAL A 61 8.31 -8.50 16.25
C VAL A 61 7.06 -8.45 17.14
N GLN A 62 7.12 -7.71 18.25
CA GLN A 62 5.97 -7.60 19.15
C GLN A 62 4.75 -6.98 18.45
N LEU A 63 4.95 -5.93 17.66
CA LEU A 63 3.88 -5.28 16.93
C LEU A 63 3.40 -6.13 15.75
N THR A 64 4.29 -6.67 14.91
CA THR A 64 3.91 -7.32 13.65
C THR A 64 3.52 -8.77 13.80
N ASP A 65 4.14 -9.51 14.72
CA ASP A 65 4.02 -10.96 14.77
C ASP A 65 3.15 -11.40 15.96
N VAL A 66 3.34 -10.77 17.13
CA VAL A 66 2.59 -11.10 18.35
C VAL A 66 1.24 -10.39 18.42
N ILE A 67 1.21 -9.09 18.10
CA ILE A 67 -0.05 -8.33 18.05
C ILE A 67 -0.75 -8.56 16.71
N GLY A 68 0.01 -8.58 15.60
CA GLY A 68 -0.54 -8.86 14.28
C GLY A 68 -1.29 -7.67 13.66
N PRO A 69 -2.26 -7.91 12.75
CA PRO A 69 -2.98 -6.85 12.04
C PRO A 69 -3.68 -5.82 12.94
N ARG A 70 -3.54 -4.53 12.60
CA ARG A 70 -4.01 -3.39 13.41
C ARG A 70 -4.99 -2.49 12.65
N LEU A 71 -6.04 -3.06 12.07
CA LEU A 71 -7.08 -2.30 11.38
C LEU A 71 -7.73 -1.28 12.32
N THR A 72 -8.07 -0.08 11.83
CA THR A 72 -8.73 0.95 12.64
C THR A 72 -10.02 0.44 13.29
N GLY A 73 -10.12 0.63 14.61
CA GLY A 73 -11.25 0.14 15.41
C GLY A 73 -11.26 -1.37 15.68
N SER A 74 -10.19 -2.10 15.33
CA SER A 74 -10.07 -3.54 15.62
C SER A 74 -9.51 -3.84 17.03
N PRO A 75 -9.73 -5.05 17.55
CA PRO A 75 -9.06 -5.50 18.78
C PRO A 75 -7.52 -5.46 18.70
N GLY A 76 -6.95 -5.76 17.53
CA GLY A 76 -5.50 -5.72 17.31
C GLY A 76 -4.91 -4.31 17.46
N LEU A 77 -5.61 -3.28 16.95
CA LEU A 77 -5.21 -1.89 17.18
C LEU A 77 -5.28 -1.51 18.66
N LYS A 78 -6.35 -1.91 19.36
CA LYS A 78 -6.45 -1.64 20.80
C LYS A 78 -5.29 -2.27 21.58
N ARG A 79 -4.97 -3.54 21.30
CA ARG A 79 -3.82 -4.24 21.88
C ARG A 79 -2.51 -3.50 21.62
N ALA A 80 -2.31 -2.98 20.41
CA ALA A 80 -1.11 -2.20 20.06
C ALA A 80 -1.02 -0.88 20.82
N ASN A 81 -2.14 -0.16 20.95
CA ASN A 81 -2.19 1.09 21.71
C ASN A 81 -1.89 0.83 23.18
N ASP A 82 -2.53 -0.17 23.78
CA ASP A 82 -2.30 -0.56 25.18
C ASP A 82 -0.83 -0.94 25.39
N TRP A 83 -0.27 -1.81 24.55
CA TRP A 83 1.14 -2.21 24.62
C TRP A 83 2.10 -1.02 24.48
N THR A 84 1.81 -0.09 23.57
CA THR A 84 2.68 1.09 23.37
C THR A 84 2.65 2.01 24.58
N ARG A 85 1.46 2.26 25.17
CA ARG A 85 1.35 3.02 26.43
C ARG A 85 2.21 2.37 27.51
N ASP A 86 2.02 1.07 27.72
CA ASP A 86 2.72 0.35 28.79
C ASP A 86 4.24 0.37 28.55
N LYS A 87 4.69 0.24 27.29
CA LYS A 87 6.12 0.31 26.95
C LYS A 87 6.74 1.67 27.21
N LEU A 88 6.01 2.76 26.91
CA LEU A 88 6.47 4.11 27.23
C LEU A 88 6.53 4.32 28.75
N SER A 89 5.57 3.78 29.51
CA SER A 89 5.60 3.83 30.97
C SER A 89 6.76 3.04 31.58
N GLU A 90 7.11 1.88 31.01
CA GLU A 90 8.31 1.13 31.42
C GLU A 90 9.61 1.94 31.24
N TRP A 91 9.66 2.81 30.25
CA TRP A 91 10.78 3.74 30.03
C TRP A 91 10.76 4.97 30.94
N GLY A 92 9.79 5.06 31.85
CA GLY A 92 9.65 6.17 32.79
C GLY A 92 8.91 7.39 32.22
N LEU A 93 8.18 7.25 31.11
CA LEU A 93 7.38 8.32 30.53
C LEU A 93 5.95 8.32 31.10
N GLU A 94 5.37 9.50 31.27
CA GLU A 94 3.93 9.64 31.54
C GLU A 94 3.14 9.38 30.25
N ALA A 95 2.54 8.20 30.13
CA ALA A 95 1.83 7.76 28.93
C ALA A 95 0.34 7.51 29.22
N ARG A 96 -0.52 8.01 28.34
CA ARG A 96 -1.98 7.79 28.40
C ARG A 96 -2.56 7.55 27.01
N LEU A 97 -3.70 6.87 26.96
CA LEU A 97 -4.46 6.71 25.73
C LEU A 97 -5.50 7.82 25.61
N GLU A 98 -5.54 8.46 24.45
CA GLU A 98 -6.56 9.45 24.11
C GLU A 98 -7.56 8.86 23.13
N ALA A 99 -8.84 8.99 23.46
CA ALA A 99 -9.92 8.50 22.61
C ALA A 99 -10.08 9.43 21.39
N TRP A 100 -10.22 8.82 20.21
CA TRP A 100 -10.61 9.51 18.98
C TRP A 100 -11.89 8.88 18.42
N GLY A 101 -12.88 9.71 18.04
CA GLY A 101 -14.13 9.21 17.48
C GLY A 101 -15.30 10.20 17.52
N PRO A 102 -16.50 9.76 17.09
CA PRO A 102 -16.88 8.36 16.83
C PRO A 102 -16.35 7.81 15.49
N PHE A 103 -15.78 6.60 15.49
CA PHE A 103 -15.38 5.89 14.24
C PHE A 103 -16.56 5.12 13.64
N GLY A 104 -16.99 4.03 14.27
CA GLY A 104 -18.03 3.18 13.71
C GLY A 104 -17.95 1.75 14.26
N ARG A 105 -18.23 0.77 13.43
CA ARG A 105 -18.10 -0.66 13.73
C ARG A 105 -16.63 -1.08 13.64
N GLY A 106 -16.15 -1.77 14.66
CA GLY A 106 -14.92 -2.54 14.58
C GLY A 106 -15.08 -3.74 13.64
N TRP A 107 -13.95 -4.32 13.22
CA TRP A 107 -13.93 -5.54 12.42
C TRP A 107 -12.62 -6.29 12.64
N SER A 108 -12.70 -7.61 12.62
CA SER A 108 -11.56 -8.53 12.68
C SER A 108 -11.87 -9.76 11.84
N LEU A 109 -10.83 -10.36 11.28
CA LEU A 109 -10.90 -11.65 10.61
C LEU A 109 -10.47 -12.73 11.58
N GLU A 110 -11.34 -13.71 11.84
CA GLU A 110 -11.04 -14.85 12.72
C GLU A 110 -10.62 -16.08 11.92
N ARG A 111 -11.40 -16.44 10.91
CA ARG A 111 -11.15 -17.55 10.00
C ARG A 111 -11.55 -17.13 8.58
N PHE A 112 -10.82 -17.65 7.61
CA PHE A 112 -11.18 -17.57 6.21
C PHE A 112 -10.74 -18.85 5.49
N SER A 113 -11.63 -19.43 4.70
CA SER A 113 -11.27 -20.41 3.69
C SER A 113 -12.13 -20.23 2.43
N ALA A 114 -11.53 -20.43 1.26
CA ALA A 114 -12.23 -20.45 0.00
C ALA A 114 -11.65 -21.55 -0.89
N GLN A 115 -12.52 -22.37 -1.47
CA GLN A 115 -12.11 -23.45 -2.36
C GLN A 115 -13.21 -23.78 -3.36
N VAL A 116 -12.83 -24.14 -4.58
CA VAL A 116 -13.72 -24.86 -5.48
C VAL A 116 -13.84 -26.29 -4.96
N VAL A 117 -15.07 -26.81 -4.89
CA VAL A 117 -15.35 -28.19 -4.48
C VAL A 117 -15.80 -29.07 -5.65
N GLU A 118 -16.34 -28.47 -6.71
CA GLU A 118 -16.73 -29.16 -7.96
C GLU A 118 -16.32 -28.32 -9.18
N PRO A 119 -15.93 -28.92 -10.32
CA PRO A 119 -15.81 -30.38 -10.56
C PRO A 119 -14.55 -31.01 -9.97
N GLN A 120 -13.59 -30.20 -9.53
CA GLN A 120 -12.38 -30.64 -8.85
C GLN A 120 -12.06 -29.69 -7.69
N CYS A 121 -11.42 -30.24 -6.66
CA CYS A 121 -11.02 -29.44 -5.50
C CYS A 121 -9.88 -28.49 -5.86
N ILE A 122 -10.09 -27.18 -5.70
CA ILE A 122 -9.08 -26.14 -5.99
C ILE A 122 -9.03 -25.15 -4.82
N PRO A 123 -7.95 -25.11 -4.02
CA PRO A 123 -7.80 -24.08 -2.99
C PRO A 123 -7.67 -22.70 -3.63
N LEU A 124 -8.33 -21.69 -3.05
CA LEU A 124 -8.34 -20.35 -3.58
C LEU A 124 -7.54 -19.39 -2.70
N ILE A 125 -6.62 -18.64 -3.31
CA ILE A 125 -5.92 -17.55 -2.65
C ILE A 125 -6.83 -16.32 -2.67
N GLY A 126 -7.23 -15.86 -1.50
CA GLY A 126 -8.07 -14.68 -1.34
C GLY A 126 -8.25 -14.28 0.11
N PHE A 127 -8.93 -13.15 0.32
CA PHE A 127 -9.27 -12.66 1.65
C PHE A 127 -10.60 -11.88 1.61
N PRO A 128 -11.37 -11.86 2.70
CA PRO A 128 -12.61 -11.10 2.79
C PRO A 128 -12.32 -9.60 2.91
N LYS A 129 -13.18 -8.79 2.29
CA LYS A 129 -13.11 -7.33 2.38
C LYS A 129 -13.46 -6.87 3.79
N ALA A 130 -12.73 -5.89 4.32
CA ALA A 130 -12.94 -5.40 5.68
C ALA A 130 -14.38 -4.88 5.85
N TRP A 131 -14.99 -5.15 7.01
CA TRP A 131 -16.40 -4.84 7.32
C TRP A 131 -17.45 -5.57 6.45
N SER A 132 -17.05 -6.55 5.64
CA SER A 132 -18.02 -7.51 5.10
C SER A 132 -18.55 -8.42 6.22
N PRO A 133 -19.82 -8.87 6.14
CA PRO A 133 -20.36 -9.82 7.10
C PRO A 133 -19.76 -11.21 6.89
N ALA A 134 -19.76 -12.00 7.96
CA ALA A 134 -19.44 -13.42 7.90
C ALA A 134 -20.55 -14.22 7.17
N THR A 135 -20.20 -15.41 6.70
CA THR A 135 -21.17 -16.42 6.28
C THR A 135 -21.89 -17.03 7.48
N ARG A 136 -23.00 -17.73 7.25
CA ARG A 136 -23.67 -18.53 8.28
C ARG A 136 -23.13 -19.96 8.21
N GLY A 137 -21.95 -20.19 8.79
CA GLY A 137 -21.18 -21.41 8.58
C GLY A 137 -20.62 -21.51 7.17
N THR A 138 -20.27 -22.72 6.73
CA THR A 138 -19.73 -22.94 5.39
C THR A 138 -20.81 -22.70 4.32
N LEU A 139 -20.62 -21.67 3.49
CA LEU A 139 -21.44 -21.39 2.32
C LEU A 139 -20.93 -22.24 1.15
N VAL A 140 -21.76 -23.12 0.60
CA VAL A 140 -21.46 -23.86 -0.64
C VAL A 140 -22.49 -23.50 -1.69
N ALA A 141 -22.05 -22.91 -2.81
CA ALA A 141 -22.95 -22.46 -3.86
C ALA A 141 -22.32 -22.50 -5.25
N ASP A 142 -23.19 -22.45 -6.27
CA ASP A 142 -22.79 -22.34 -7.66
C ASP A 142 -22.10 -21.00 -7.92
N VAL A 143 -21.06 -21.04 -8.74
CA VAL A 143 -20.31 -19.86 -9.14
C VAL A 143 -20.86 -19.32 -10.46
N VAL A 144 -21.25 -18.04 -10.46
CA VAL A 144 -21.76 -17.36 -11.65
C VAL A 144 -20.85 -16.17 -11.98
N HIS A 145 -20.43 -16.06 -13.24
CA HIS A 145 -19.69 -14.89 -13.71
C HIS A 145 -20.63 -13.79 -14.17
N LEU A 146 -20.57 -12.63 -13.51
CA LEU A 146 -21.27 -11.42 -13.92
C LEU A 146 -20.38 -10.60 -14.86
N ASP A 147 -20.44 -10.90 -16.16
CA ASP A 147 -19.83 -10.08 -17.20
C ASP A 147 -20.80 -8.99 -17.66
N ALA A 148 -20.82 -7.88 -16.93
CA ALA A 148 -21.66 -6.73 -17.24
C ALA A 148 -20.83 -5.45 -17.29
N ARG A 149 -20.93 -4.70 -18.39
CA ARG A 149 -20.21 -3.44 -18.61
C ARG A 149 -21.07 -2.21 -18.38
N ASP A 150 -22.38 -2.36 -18.50
CA ASP A 150 -23.36 -1.33 -18.26
C ASP A 150 -24.63 -1.91 -17.59
N GLU A 151 -25.61 -1.03 -17.36
CA GLU A 151 -26.88 -1.40 -16.73
C GLU A 151 -27.74 -2.31 -17.61
N LYS A 152 -27.62 -2.22 -18.94
CA LYS A 152 -28.35 -3.10 -19.87
C LYS A 152 -27.83 -4.53 -19.79
N ASP A 153 -26.53 -4.70 -19.58
CA ASP A 153 -25.94 -6.02 -19.38
C ASP A 153 -26.39 -6.66 -18.07
N LEU A 154 -26.58 -5.87 -16.99
CA LEU A 154 -27.08 -6.39 -15.71
C LEU A 154 -28.45 -7.06 -15.88
N GLU A 155 -29.33 -6.50 -16.70
CA GLU A 155 -30.67 -7.06 -16.95
C GLU A 155 -30.62 -8.50 -17.50
N LYS A 156 -29.56 -8.88 -18.23
CA LYS A 156 -29.36 -10.25 -18.74
C LYS A 156 -29.15 -11.29 -17.63
N PHE A 157 -28.86 -10.83 -16.41
CA PHE A 157 -28.62 -11.66 -15.23
C PHE A 157 -29.77 -11.64 -14.24
N ARG A 158 -30.86 -10.90 -14.52
CA ARG A 158 -32.02 -10.82 -13.65
C ARG A 158 -32.65 -12.20 -13.42
N GLY A 159 -32.94 -12.52 -12.16
CA GLY A 159 -33.46 -13.80 -11.70
C GLY A 159 -32.42 -14.93 -11.63
N ARG A 160 -31.14 -14.69 -11.93
CA ARG A 160 -30.13 -15.77 -12.09
C ARG A 160 -29.09 -15.83 -10.98
N LEU A 161 -29.05 -14.86 -10.06
CA LEU A 161 -27.96 -14.76 -9.07
C LEU A 161 -28.37 -15.18 -7.65
N LYS A 162 -29.64 -15.52 -7.43
CA LYS A 162 -30.15 -15.88 -6.10
C LYS A 162 -29.40 -17.08 -5.53
N GLY A 163 -28.76 -16.89 -4.38
CA GLY A 163 -28.01 -17.92 -3.68
C GLY A 163 -26.63 -18.24 -4.29
N ALA A 164 -26.25 -17.62 -5.41
CA ALA A 164 -24.99 -17.89 -6.08
C ALA A 164 -23.80 -17.13 -5.46
N ILE A 165 -22.60 -17.66 -5.63
CA ILE A 165 -21.35 -16.92 -5.44
C ILE A 165 -21.02 -16.22 -6.76
N VAL A 166 -21.09 -14.89 -6.76
CA VAL A 166 -20.99 -14.13 -8.02
C VAL A 166 -19.58 -13.56 -8.21
N LEU A 167 -18.93 -13.95 -9.30
CA LEU A 167 -17.70 -13.33 -9.77
C LEU A 167 -18.05 -11.98 -10.41
N SER A 168 -17.76 -10.89 -9.71
CA SER A 168 -18.03 -9.52 -10.14
C SER A 168 -16.74 -8.87 -10.62
N GLY A 169 -16.55 -8.83 -11.92
CA GLY A 169 -15.37 -8.23 -12.54
C GLY A 169 -14.95 -8.93 -13.83
N GLY A 170 -14.06 -8.28 -14.57
CA GLY A 170 -13.47 -8.86 -15.77
C GLY A 170 -12.21 -9.66 -15.45
N ILE A 171 -11.83 -10.53 -16.39
CA ILE A 171 -10.48 -11.12 -16.40
C ILE A 171 -9.46 -9.99 -16.46
N ARG A 172 -8.41 -10.11 -15.67
CA ARG A 172 -7.25 -9.22 -15.76
C ARG A 172 -6.13 -9.91 -16.53
N GLU A 173 -5.59 -9.27 -17.55
CA GLU A 173 -4.40 -9.79 -18.24
C GLU A 173 -3.20 -9.77 -17.29
N LEU A 174 -2.50 -10.90 -17.19
CA LEU A 174 -1.34 -11.07 -16.31
C LEU A 174 -0.11 -11.29 -17.17
N GLN A 175 0.86 -10.41 -17.02
CA GLN A 175 2.12 -10.49 -17.76
C GLN A 175 3.07 -11.45 -17.06
N ALA A 176 3.75 -12.28 -17.84
CA ALA A 176 4.83 -13.12 -17.32
C ALA A 176 6.00 -12.22 -16.85
N ARG A 177 6.53 -12.52 -15.67
CA ARG A 177 7.70 -11.83 -15.11
C ARG A 177 8.96 -12.58 -15.51
N PHE A 178 9.74 -11.99 -16.42
CA PHE A 178 11.03 -12.52 -16.84
C PHE A 178 12.22 -11.86 -16.10
N GLU A 179 11.98 -10.70 -15.48
CA GLU A 179 12.99 -9.96 -14.74
C GLU A 179 12.99 -10.35 -13.24
N PRO A 180 14.16 -10.34 -12.58
CA PRO A 180 14.25 -10.63 -11.15
C PRO A 180 13.55 -9.56 -10.31
N GLN A 181 12.77 -9.99 -9.31
CA GLN A 181 11.99 -9.10 -8.42
C GLN A 181 12.84 -8.28 -7.45
N ALA A 182 14.04 -8.77 -7.12
CA ALA A 182 15.00 -8.09 -6.27
C ALA A 182 16.36 -8.06 -6.96
N ARG A 183 17.04 -6.92 -6.89
CA ARG A 183 18.42 -6.75 -7.36
C ARG A 183 19.21 -6.06 -6.26
N ARG A 184 20.45 -6.50 -6.05
CA ARG A 184 21.39 -5.78 -5.20
C ARG A 184 21.83 -4.52 -5.95
N LEU A 185 21.71 -3.37 -5.29
CA LEU A 185 22.24 -2.12 -5.83
C LEU A 185 23.77 -2.13 -5.71
N THR A 186 24.46 -1.63 -6.73
CA THR A 186 25.92 -1.44 -6.68
C THR A 186 26.27 -0.22 -5.84
N ASP A 187 27.50 -0.15 -5.36
CA ASP A 187 27.98 0.99 -4.55
C ASP A 187 27.93 2.31 -5.34
N GLU A 188 28.20 2.25 -6.65
CA GLU A 188 28.07 3.39 -7.56
C GLU A 188 26.62 3.87 -7.62
N ARG A 189 25.66 2.95 -7.75
CA ARG A 189 24.24 3.29 -7.82
C ARG A 189 23.73 3.88 -6.49
N LEU A 190 24.22 3.35 -5.37
CA LEU A 190 23.93 3.89 -4.04
C LEU A 190 24.49 5.32 -3.88
N LYS A 191 25.72 5.57 -4.35
CA LYS A 191 26.32 6.92 -4.35
C LYS A 191 25.52 7.89 -5.22
N GLU A 192 25.14 7.49 -6.43
CA GLU A 192 24.28 8.30 -7.30
C GLU A 192 22.97 8.67 -6.60
N MET A 193 22.28 7.70 -6.00
CA MET A 193 21.03 7.95 -5.28
C MET A 193 21.20 8.91 -4.10
N GLY A 194 22.34 8.86 -3.41
CA GLY A 194 22.69 9.81 -2.35
C GLY A 194 22.99 11.23 -2.83
N THR A 195 23.37 11.38 -4.10
CA THR A 195 23.63 12.70 -4.75
C THR A 195 22.42 13.29 -5.48
N LEU A 196 21.36 12.48 -5.69
CA LEU A 196 20.12 12.99 -6.27
C LEU A 196 19.44 13.93 -5.27
N SER A 197 19.57 15.25 -5.50
CA SER A 197 18.74 16.25 -4.84
C SER A 197 17.27 15.85 -5.03
N SER A 198 16.52 15.75 -3.91
CA SER A 198 15.06 15.64 -3.95
C SER A 198 14.55 16.64 -4.98
N PRO A 199 13.83 16.21 -6.04
CA PRO A 199 13.27 17.16 -6.98
C PRO A 199 12.45 18.15 -6.15
N ALA A 200 12.86 19.42 -6.15
CA ALA A 200 12.07 20.50 -5.58
C ALA A 200 10.67 20.33 -6.18
N GLY A 201 9.72 19.96 -5.33
CA GLY A 201 8.49 19.31 -5.77
C GLY A 201 7.85 20.10 -6.88
N THR A 202 7.94 19.59 -8.11
CA THR A 202 6.95 19.91 -9.12
C THR A 202 5.68 19.29 -8.56
N ARG A 203 4.92 20.11 -7.82
CA ARG A 203 3.49 19.91 -7.59
C ARG A 203 2.87 19.88 -8.97
N ARG A 204 2.96 18.72 -9.62
CA ARG A 204 2.23 18.40 -10.84
C ARG A 204 0.79 18.58 -10.40
N GLY A 205 0.18 19.70 -10.81
CA GLY A 205 -1.15 20.08 -10.40
C GLY A 205 -2.03 18.86 -10.53
N ARG A 206 -2.57 18.39 -9.40
CA ARG A 206 -3.50 17.26 -9.39
C ARG A 206 -4.61 17.67 -10.35
N PRO A 207 -4.87 16.91 -11.44
CA PRO A 207 -5.89 17.28 -12.41
C PRO A 207 -7.16 17.68 -11.67
N GLN A 208 -7.63 18.90 -11.93
CA GLN A 208 -8.79 19.46 -11.24
C GLN A 208 -10.02 18.74 -11.77
N GLY A 209 -10.49 17.76 -11.00
CA GLY A 209 -11.62 16.90 -11.36
C GLY A 209 -11.18 15.48 -11.75
N PHE A 210 -11.94 14.50 -11.28
CA PHE A 210 -11.83 13.15 -11.80
C PHE A 210 -12.37 13.14 -13.25
N PRO A 211 -11.68 12.52 -14.22
CA PRO A 211 -12.21 12.37 -15.57
C PRO A 211 -13.65 11.84 -15.56
N ALA A 212 -14.51 12.29 -16.48
CA ALA A 212 -15.92 11.89 -16.55
C ALA A 212 -16.10 10.35 -16.53
N ASP A 213 -15.18 9.64 -17.19
CA ASP A 213 -15.10 8.17 -17.21
C ASP A 213 -14.95 7.55 -15.81
N PHE A 214 -14.23 8.23 -14.92
CA PHE A 214 -14.02 7.76 -13.56
C PHE A 214 -15.31 7.86 -12.74
N ARG A 215 -16.07 8.94 -12.92
CA ARG A 215 -17.39 9.11 -12.29
C ARG A 215 -18.38 8.06 -12.79
N ALA A 216 -18.46 7.85 -14.11
CA ALA A 216 -19.32 6.84 -14.70
C ALA A 216 -18.99 5.42 -14.19
N ARG A 217 -17.70 5.08 -14.08
CA ARG A 217 -17.25 3.79 -13.50
C ARG A 217 -17.69 3.61 -12.05
N PHE A 218 -17.59 4.65 -11.22
CA PHE A 218 -18.05 4.58 -9.83
C PHE A 218 -19.57 4.49 -9.69
N GLU A 219 -20.31 5.18 -10.55
CA GLU A 219 -21.77 5.10 -10.59
C GLU A 219 -22.20 3.69 -11.01
N PHE A 220 -21.59 3.13 -12.05
CA PHE A 220 -21.85 1.75 -12.47
C PHE A 220 -21.46 0.72 -11.39
N ALA A 221 -20.30 0.86 -10.74
CA ALA A 221 -19.91 -0.05 -9.65
C ALA A 221 -20.92 -0.04 -8.49
N ALA A 222 -21.49 1.13 -8.16
CA ALA A 222 -22.54 1.23 -7.15
C ALA A 222 -23.84 0.55 -7.61
N LYS A 223 -24.26 0.76 -8.86
CA LYS A 223 -25.43 0.09 -9.45
C LYS A 223 -25.26 -1.43 -9.49
N ARG A 224 -24.11 -1.92 -9.94
CA ARG A 224 -23.77 -3.35 -9.95
C ARG A 224 -23.83 -3.95 -8.55
N SER A 225 -23.27 -3.26 -7.55
CA SER A 225 -23.33 -3.71 -6.16
C SER A 225 -24.77 -3.78 -5.63
N ALA A 226 -25.59 -2.78 -5.94
CA ALA A 226 -27.01 -2.78 -5.56
C ALA A 226 -27.79 -3.91 -6.26
N PHE A 227 -27.53 -4.15 -7.55
CA PHE A 227 -28.13 -5.22 -8.34
C PHE A 227 -27.81 -6.61 -7.76
N LEU A 228 -26.54 -6.88 -7.47
CA LEU A 228 -26.09 -8.14 -6.84
C LEU A 228 -26.82 -8.41 -5.52
N LEU A 229 -27.00 -7.37 -4.71
CA LEU A 229 -27.73 -7.47 -3.44
C LEU A 229 -29.22 -7.70 -3.65
N SER A 230 -29.86 -7.00 -4.59
CA SER A 230 -31.30 -7.17 -4.86
C SER A 230 -31.64 -8.54 -5.44
N GLU A 231 -30.73 -9.12 -6.23
CA GLU A 231 -30.88 -10.46 -6.80
C GLU A 231 -30.69 -11.58 -5.75
N GLY A 232 -30.16 -11.24 -4.57
CA GLY A 232 -29.94 -12.20 -3.50
C GLY A 232 -28.70 -13.07 -3.72
N ALA A 233 -27.63 -12.53 -4.30
CA ALA A 233 -26.33 -13.21 -4.33
C ALA A 233 -25.90 -13.63 -2.93
N ALA A 234 -25.38 -14.85 -2.76
CA ALA A 234 -24.93 -15.35 -1.47
C ALA A 234 -23.58 -14.76 -1.06
N ALA A 235 -22.70 -14.48 -2.02
CA ALA A 235 -21.45 -13.76 -1.83
C ALA A 235 -21.02 -13.08 -3.12
N ILE A 236 -20.17 -12.06 -3.00
CA ILE A 236 -19.57 -11.35 -4.13
C ILE A 236 -18.06 -11.59 -4.11
N VAL A 237 -17.50 -11.98 -5.24
CA VAL A 237 -16.07 -12.25 -5.40
C VAL A 237 -15.53 -11.33 -6.48
N GLU A 238 -14.48 -10.58 -6.18
CA GLU A 238 -13.84 -9.66 -7.12
C GLU A 238 -12.38 -10.10 -7.36
N PRO A 239 -11.79 -9.83 -8.54
CA PRO A 239 -10.36 -10.00 -8.71
C PRO A 239 -9.62 -8.91 -7.93
N SER A 240 -8.43 -9.24 -7.43
CA SER A 240 -7.50 -8.21 -6.95
C SER A 240 -7.20 -7.22 -8.07
N SER A 241 -7.43 -5.93 -7.82
CA SER A 241 -7.20 -4.88 -8.81
C SER A 241 -5.70 -4.75 -9.16
N ASN A 242 -4.83 -5.02 -8.19
CA ASN A 242 -3.38 -4.92 -8.28
C ASN A 242 -2.69 -6.21 -7.77
N GLY A 243 -1.37 -6.28 -7.94
CA GLY A 243 -0.56 -7.46 -7.58
C GLY A 243 -0.64 -8.56 -8.65
N ASP A 244 0.18 -9.59 -8.57
CA ASP A 244 0.11 -10.85 -9.32
C ASP A 244 1.00 -11.87 -8.57
N GLY A 245 1.10 -13.12 -9.04
CA GLY A 245 1.95 -14.14 -8.44
C GLY A 245 1.52 -14.50 -7.02
N GLY A 246 0.19 -14.47 -6.75
CA GLY A 246 -0.39 -14.70 -5.43
C GLY A 246 -0.46 -13.44 -4.55
N THR A 247 0.10 -12.30 -4.97
CA THR A 247 -0.05 -11.02 -4.27
C THR A 247 -1.43 -10.44 -4.56
N LEU A 248 -2.15 -10.03 -3.50
CA LEU A 248 -3.50 -9.50 -3.60
C LEU A 248 -3.66 -8.23 -2.74
N PHE A 249 -4.59 -7.38 -3.14
CA PHE A 249 -4.90 -6.12 -2.49
C PHE A 249 -6.37 -6.09 -2.11
N VAL A 250 -6.65 -6.13 -0.81
CA VAL A 250 -8.02 -6.12 -0.29
C VAL A 250 -8.32 -4.78 0.36
N GLN A 251 -9.53 -4.28 0.13
CA GLN A 251 -10.01 -3.03 0.70
C GLN A 251 -11.31 -3.25 1.49
N SER A 252 -11.94 -2.17 1.95
CA SER A 252 -13.24 -2.22 2.61
C SER A 252 -14.31 -2.79 1.69
N ALA A 253 -15.30 -3.49 2.26
CA ALA A 253 -16.49 -3.92 1.56
C ALA A 253 -17.23 -2.73 0.93
N ALA A 254 -17.90 -2.98 -0.19
CA ALA A 254 -18.82 -2.02 -0.77
C ALA A 254 -20.17 -2.10 -0.05
N VAL A 255 -20.77 -0.96 0.25
CA VAL A 255 -22.15 -0.90 0.75
C VAL A 255 -22.98 -0.04 -0.19
N PRO A 256 -24.25 -0.41 -0.45
CA PRO A 256 -25.11 0.43 -1.27
C PRO A 256 -25.33 1.79 -0.59
N PRO A 257 -25.66 2.83 -1.37
CA PRO A 257 -26.09 4.11 -0.81
C PRO A 257 -27.28 3.92 0.14
N LEU A 258 -27.40 4.81 1.12
CA LEU A 258 -28.59 4.91 1.95
C LEU A 258 -29.83 5.27 1.10
N LYS A 259 -31.03 5.05 1.64
CA LYS A 259 -32.29 5.38 0.95
C LYS A 259 -32.39 6.85 0.51
N ASN A 260 -31.72 7.76 1.21
CA ASN A 260 -31.63 9.18 0.86
C ASN A 260 -30.50 9.49 -0.14
N GLY A 261 -29.88 8.48 -0.76
CA GLY A 261 -28.79 8.62 -1.71
C GLY A 261 -27.41 8.90 -1.10
N ARG A 262 -27.32 9.16 0.21
CA ARG A 262 -26.03 9.41 0.89
C ARG A 262 -25.19 8.15 0.90
N ARG A 263 -23.92 8.28 0.50
CA ARG A 263 -22.93 7.20 0.60
C ARG A 263 -22.27 7.23 1.97
N VAL A 264 -22.11 6.05 2.57
CA VAL A 264 -21.43 5.87 3.85
C VAL A 264 -20.40 4.76 3.71
N PRO A 265 -19.28 4.82 4.45
CA PRO A 265 -18.29 3.74 4.45
C PRO A 265 -18.85 2.49 5.13
N ALA A 266 -18.31 1.31 4.80
CA ALA A 266 -18.79 0.03 5.34
C ALA A 266 -18.68 -0.10 6.87
N TRP A 267 -17.78 0.67 7.50
CA TRP A 267 -17.66 0.73 8.96
C TRP A 267 -18.68 1.65 9.63
N SER A 268 -19.41 2.49 8.89
CA SER A 268 -20.43 3.37 9.48
C SER A 268 -21.53 2.55 10.16
N LYS A 269 -22.02 3.00 11.32
CA LYS A 269 -23.16 2.35 12.01
C LYS A 269 -24.43 2.36 11.16
N GLU A 270 -24.58 3.35 10.30
CA GLU A 270 -25.72 3.49 9.38
C GLU A 270 -25.59 2.64 8.13
N ALA A 271 -24.39 2.10 7.84
CA ALA A 271 -24.17 1.38 6.60
C ALA A 271 -25.09 0.15 6.54
N PRO A 272 -25.85 -0.02 5.44
CA PRO A 272 -26.84 -1.06 5.30
C PRO A 272 -26.17 -2.44 5.31
N LYS A 273 -26.96 -3.47 5.64
CA LYS A 273 -26.49 -4.85 5.54
C LYS A 273 -26.13 -5.16 4.09
N THR A 274 -25.02 -5.87 3.90
CA THR A 274 -24.53 -6.37 2.62
C THR A 274 -24.34 -7.88 2.72
N VAL A 275 -23.78 -8.50 1.70
CA VAL A 275 -23.41 -9.92 1.66
C VAL A 275 -21.90 -10.07 1.84
N PRO A 276 -21.38 -11.26 2.18
CA PRO A 276 -19.93 -11.51 2.20
C PRO A 276 -19.27 -11.07 0.89
N GLN A 277 -18.13 -10.39 0.99
CA GLN A 277 -17.38 -9.93 -0.18
C GLN A 277 -15.93 -10.34 -0.06
N ILE A 278 -15.37 -10.92 -1.12
CA ILE A 278 -14.03 -11.49 -1.14
C ILE A 278 -13.25 -10.94 -2.32
N VAL A 279 -11.96 -10.76 -2.11
CA VAL A 279 -11.00 -10.53 -3.20
C VAL A 279 -10.17 -11.78 -3.39
N LEU A 280 -10.12 -12.30 -4.61
CA LEU A 280 -9.22 -13.40 -4.97
C LEU A 280 -7.97 -12.85 -5.67
N ALA A 281 -6.86 -13.59 -5.56
CA ALA A 281 -5.73 -13.44 -6.46
C ALA A 281 -6.23 -13.52 -7.92
N ALA A 282 -5.73 -12.66 -8.80
CA ALA A 282 -6.29 -12.54 -10.14
C ALA A 282 -6.14 -13.82 -10.96
N GLU A 283 -5.08 -14.59 -10.75
CA GLU A 283 -4.87 -15.88 -11.40
C GLU A 283 -6.02 -16.84 -11.09
N HIS A 284 -6.44 -16.88 -9.83
CA HIS A 284 -7.51 -17.74 -9.33
C HIS A 284 -8.88 -17.24 -9.78
N PHE A 285 -9.12 -15.93 -9.72
CA PHE A 285 -10.32 -15.32 -10.29
C PHE A 285 -10.45 -15.63 -11.79
N ASN A 286 -9.39 -15.38 -12.56
CA ASN A 286 -9.35 -15.64 -13.99
C ASN A 286 -9.58 -17.12 -14.31
N ARG A 287 -9.05 -18.04 -13.49
CA ARG A 287 -9.29 -19.48 -13.63
C ARG A 287 -10.77 -19.80 -13.50
N LEU A 288 -11.46 -19.28 -12.48
CA LEU A 288 -12.89 -19.50 -12.29
C LEU A 288 -13.70 -18.94 -13.46
N VAL A 289 -13.38 -17.74 -13.94
CA VAL A 289 -14.05 -17.16 -15.11
C VAL A 289 -13.85 -18.05 -16.35
N ARG A 290 -12.63 -18.52 -16.62
CA ARG A 290 -12.36 -19.44 -17.74
C ARG A 290 -13.13 -20.76 -17.62
N MET A 291 -13.28 -21.30 -16.41
CA MET A 291 -14.10 -22.50 -16.19
C MET A 291 -15.56 -22.25 -16.56
N VAL A 292 -16.15 -21.16 -16.06
CA VAL A 292 -17.53 -20.77 -16.39
C VAL A 292 -17.69 -20.54 -17.90
N GLN A 293 -16.74 -19.86 -18.55
CA GLN A 293 -16.75 -19.63 -19.99
C GLN A 293 -16.59 -20.91 -20.82
N ALA A 294 -15.92 -21.94 -20.28
CA ALA A 294 -15.82 -23.25 -20.89
C ALA A 294 -17.09 -24.11 -20.72
N GLY A 295 -18.14 -23.58 -20.07
CA GLY A 295 -19.40 -24.29 -19.82
C GLY A 295 -19.40 -25.15 -18.56
N GLU A 296 -18.30 -25.15 -17.79
CA GLU A 296 -18.26 -25.81 -16.48
C GLU A 296 -19.14 -25.08 -15.47
N LYS A 297 -19.64 -25.82 -14.47
CA LYS A 297 -20.47 -25.29 -13.39
C LYS A 297 -19.74 -25.41 -12.05
N PRO A 298 -18.72 -24.57 -11.79
CA PRO A 298 -17.97 -24.68 -10.56
C PRO A 298 -18.86 -24.41 -9.35
N ARG A 299 -18.68 -25.21 -8.30
CA ARG A 299 -19.23 -24.94 -6.97
C ARG A 299 -18.11 -24.54 -6.03
N MET A 300 -18.33 -23.49 -5.26
CA MET A 300 -17.34 -22.95 -4.32
C MET A 300 -17.85 -23.04 -2.90
N ALA A 301 -16.98 -23.49 -2.00
CA ALA A 301 -17.15 -23.41 -0.56
C ALA A 301 -16.42 -22.17 -0.01
N LEU A 302 -17.07 -21.47 0.91
CA LEU A 302 -16.59 -20.27 1.58
C LEU A 302 -16.91 -20.35 3.08
N GLU A 303 -15.92 -20.08 3.92
CA GLU A 303 -16.04 -20.02 5.38
C GLU A 303 -15.28 -18.81 5.94
#